data_AF-A0A561PL49-F1
#
_entry.id   AF-A0A561PL49-F1
#
_cell.length_a   1.000
_cell.length_b   1.000
_cell.length_c   1.000
_cell.angle_alpha   90.00
_cell.angle_beta   90.00
_cell.angle_gamma   90.00
#
_symmetry.space_group_name_H-M   'P 1'
#
loop_
_entity.id
_entity.type
_entity.pdbx_description
1 polymer ?
#
loop_
_entity_poly.entity_id
_entity_poly.type
_entity_poly.pdbx_seq_one_letter_code
_entity_poly.pdbx_strand_id
1 'polypeptide(L)'
;MNREQIINQLSRDNEYHNICRQIGRDDADDLYQELMLYILEIPEEKLTRLNESCLKCFFYRMAEKQYKSKTSAFHKKYRREAEIIREHANDIVAIGQDTGIDEDVINDVVAAVQGLYWYDRGIVELYAEKGNMRTVSAETGIPLISIHGTVQNARKAVRAKLKSHA
;
A
#
# COMPACT_ATOMS: atom_id res chain seq x y z
N MET A 1 -20.75 20.32 31.32
CA MET A 1 -19.40 19.94 31.78
C MET A 1 -18.39 20.81 31.04
N ASN A 2 -17.34 21.27 31.70
CA ASN A 2 -16.24 21.97 31.01
C ASN A 2 -15.33 20.97 30.28
N ARG A 3 -14.42 21.46 29.42
CA ARG A 3 -13.52 20.60 28.62
C ARG A 3 -12.75 19.60 29.48
N GLU A 4 -12.14 20.05 30.57
CA GLU A 4 -11.33 19.19 31.45
C GLU A 4 -12.14 18.06 32.08
N GLN A 5 -13.37 18.32 32.50
CA GLN A 5 -14.27 17.31 33.04
C GLN A 5 -14.61 16.25 31.97
N ILE A 6 -14.86 16.67 30.73
CA ILE A 6 -15.19 15.75 29.62
C ILE A 6 -13.99 14.86 29.30
N ILE A 7 -12.78 15.42 29.22
CA ILE A 7 -11.55 14.64 28.95
C ILE A 7 -11.26 13.68 30.11
N ASN A 8 -11.42 14.12 31.36
CA ASN A 8 -11.23 13.26 32.52
C ASN A 8 -12.25 12.11 32.55
N GLN A 9 -13.48 12.33 32.08
CA GLN A 9 -14.46 11.26 31.94
C GLN A 9 -14.01 10.26 30.85
N LEU A 10 -13.68 10.74 29.66
CA LEU A 10 -13.24 9.90 28.53
C LEU A 10 -12.00 9.04 28.83
N SER A 11 -11.07 9.59 29.63
CA SER A 11 -9.82 8.91 30.01
C SER A 11 -9.98 7.86 31.10
N ARG A 12 -11.01 8.01 31.95
CA ARG A 12 -11.26 7.08 33.07
C ARG A 12 -12.30 6.02 32.75
N ASP A 13 -13.19 6.33 31.81
CA ASP A 13 -14.26 5.41 31.41
C ASP A 13 -13.74 4.38 30.39
N ASN A 14 -13.59 3.15 30.87
CA ASN A 14 -13.14 2.01 30.07
C ASN A 14 -14.08 1.69 28.90
N GLU A 15 -15.30 2.22 28.88
CA GLU A 15 -16.23 1.99 27.78
C GLU A 15 -15.69 2.51 26.44
N TYR A 16 -15.00 3.66 26.43
CA TYR A 16 -14.40 4.22 25.21
C TYR A 16 -13.23 3.38 24.70
N HIS A 17 -12.46 2.80 25.63
CA HIS A 17 -11.42 1.85 25.30
C HIS A 17 -12.02 0.55 24.71
N ASN A 18 -13.10 0.06 25.31
CA ASN A 18 -13.81 -1.13 24.82
C ASN A 18 -14.40 -0.94 23.42
N ILE A 19 -14.89 0.25 23.08
CA ILE A 19 -15.31 0.59 21.70
C ILE A 19 -14.12 0.40 20.74
N CYS A 20 -12.93 0.89 21.10
CA CYS A 20 -11.73 0.74 20.28
C CYS A 20 -11.30 -0.72 20.18
N ARG A 21 -11.39 -1.52 21.26
CA ARG A 21 -11.14 -2.97 21.21
C ARG A 21 -12.07 -3.71 20.26
N GLN A 22 -13.36 -3.39 20.27
CA GLN A 22 -14.33 -4.02 19.37
C GLN A 22 -14.09 -3.70 17.90
N ILE A 23 -13.62 -2.49 17.59
CA ILE A 23 -13.41 -2.01 16.22
C ILE A 23 -12.01 -2.35 15.71
N GLY A 24 -10.98 -1.94 16.44
CA GLY A 24 -9.57 -1.94 16.06
C GLY A 24 -8.81 -3.23 16.39
N ARG A 25 -9.34 -4.07 17.28
CA ARG A 25 -8.68 -5.32 17.74
C ARG A 25 -7.25 -5.07 18.23
N ASP A 26 -6.25 -5.52 17.49
CA ASP A 26 -4.83 -5.38 17.83
C ASP A 26 -4.39 -3.91 17.82
N ASP A 27 -5.04 -3.07 17.01
CA ASP A 27 -4.75 -1.64 16.88
C ASP A 27 -5.54 -0.79 17.89
N ALA A 28 -6.20 -1.40 18.89
CA ALA A 28 -7.17 -0.71 19.74
C ALA A 28 -6.56 0.40 20.61
N ASP A 29 -5.35 0.18 21.15
CA ASP A 29 -4.69 1.14 22.02
C ASP A 29 -4.24 2.38 21.22
N ASP A 30 -3.62 2.16 20.07
CA ASP A 30 -3.24 3.24 19.14
C ASP A 30 -4.46 4.00 18.63
N LEU A 31 -5.53 3.27 18.28
CA LEU A 31 -6.78 3.88 17.84
C LEU A 31 -7.37 4.75 18.95
N TYR A 32 -7.45 4.26 20.18
CA TYR A 32 -7.94 5.03 21.31
C TYR A 32 -7.12 6.31 21.53
N GLN A 33 -5.79 6.20 21.54
CA GLN A 33 -4.90 7.33 21.76
C GLN A 33 -5.05 8.41 20.68
N GLU A 34 -5.11 8.02 19.40
CA GLU A 34 -5.36 8.96 18.30
C GLU A 34 -6.72 9.65 18.43
N LEU A 35 -7.78 8.91 18.77
CA LEU A 35 -9.10 9.51 18.98
C LEU A 35 -9.13 10.49 20.15
N MET A 36 -8.35 10.23 21.21
CA MET A 36 -8.17 11.18 22.32
C MET A 36 -7.47 12.46 21.87
N LEU A 37 -6.41 12.35 21.05
CA LEU A 37 -5.75 13.53 20.46
C LEU A 37 -6.73 14.35 19.62
N TYR A 38 -7.54 13.70 18.78
CA TYR A 38 -8.60 14.39 18.03
C TYR A 38 -9.56 15.15 18.94
N ILE A 39 -9.97 14.56 20.07
CA ILE A 39 -10.88 15.23 21.01
C ILE A 39 -10.23 16.44 21.68
N LEU A 40 -8.94 16.35 22.01
CA LEU A 40 -8.18 17.47 22.59
C LEU A 40 -8.09 18.66 21.63
N GLU A 41 -8.06 18.41 20.32
CA GLU A 41 -8.04 19.44 19.28
C GLU A 41 -9.41 20.04 18.96
N ILE A 42 -10.52 19.41 19.40
CA ILE A 42 -11.86 19.94 19.14
C ILE A 42 -12.08 21.26 19.92
N PRO A 43 -12.60 22.32 19.26
CA PRO A 43 -12.97 23.57 19.94
C PRO A 43 -13.98 23.33 21.07
N GLU A 44 -13.85 24.07 22.17
CA GLU A 44 -14.58 23.81 23.42
C GLU A 44 -16.09 23.81 23.21
N GLU A 45 -16.61 24.83 22.51
CA GLU A 45 -18.03 24.93 22.19
C GLU A 45 -18.56 23.68 21.46
N LYS A 46 -17.77 23.13 20.53
CA LYS A 46 -18.16 21.93 19.79
C LYS A 46 -18.12 20.69 20.69
N LEU A 47 -17.11 20.57 21.56
CA LEU A 47 -17.00 19.45 22.49
C LEU A 47 -18.16 19.46 23.50
N THR A 48 -18.50 20.63 24.05
CA THR A 48 -19.63 20.78 24.98
C THR A 48 -20.95 20.40 24.31
N ARG A 49 -21.22 20.86 23.08
CA ARG A 49 -22.40 20.44 22.30
C ARG A 49 -22.45 18.94 22.03
N LEU A 50 -21.30 18.31 21.75
CA LEU A 50 -21.24 16.86 21.57
C LEU A 50 -21.54 16.12 22.88
N ASN A 51 -21.06 16.63 24.01
CA ASN A 51 -21.34 16.08 25.34
C ASN A 51 -22.83 16.18 25.71
N GLU A 52 -23.48 17.29 25.38
CA GLU A 52 -24.92 17.49 25.64
C GLU A 52 -25.82 16.63 24.75
N SER A 53 -25.33 16.25 23.56
CA SER A 53 -26.07 15.40 22.62
C SER A 53 -25.77 13.92 22.82
N CYS A 54 -24.74 13.40 22.14
CA CYS A 54 -24.27 12.02 22.36
C CYS A 54 -22.78 11.90 22.01
N LEU A 55 -21.92 12.25 22.96
CA LEU A 55 -20.47 12.15 22.81
C LEU A 55 -20.02 10.72 22.50
N LYS A 56 -20.66 9.73 23.14
CA LYS A 56 -20.38 8.31 22.88
C LYS A 56 -20.70 7.90 21.45
N CYS A 57 -21.85 8.35 20.91
CA CYS A 57 -22.22 8.09 19.52
C CYS A 57 -21.20 8.71 18.56
N PHE A 58 -20.76 9.94 18.85
CA PHE A 58 -19.71 10.61 18.08
C PHE A 58 -18.39 9.85 18.14
N PHE A 59 -17.95 9.45 19.35
CA PHE A 59 -16.72 8.69 19.55
C PHE A 59 -16.73 7.37 18.78
N TYR A 60 -17.83 6.61 18.88
CA TYR A 60 -18.01 5.36 18.12
C TYR A 60 -17.90 5.60 16.61
N ARG A 61 -18.59 6.61 16.08
CA ARG A 61 -18.53 6.95 14.65
C ARG A 61 -17.14 7.39 14.22
N MET A 62 -16.44 8.12 15.06
CA MET A 62 -15.07 8.56 14.81
C MET A 62 -14.12 7.36 14.76
N ALA A 63 -14.20 6.45 15.74
CA ALA A 63 -13.44 5.21 15.77
C ALA A 63 -13.70 4.35 14.52
N GLU A 64 -14.97 4.16 14.17
CA GLU A 64 -15.37 3.40 12.99
C GLU A 64 -14.80 4.01 11.70
N LYS A 65 -14.90 5.33 11.52
CA LYS A 65 -14.41 6.02 10.34
C LYS A 65 -12.88 6.00 10.24
N GLN A 66 -12.19 6.24 11.35
CA GLN A 66 -10.73 6.23 11.38
C GLN A 66 -10.19 4.82 11.08
N TYR A 67 -10.80 3.77 11.62
CA TYR A 67 -10.30 2.42 11.42
C TYR A 67 -10.71 1.82 10.05
N LYS A 68 -11.95 2.01 9.60
CA LYS A 68 -12.44 1.33 8.37
C LYS A 68 -12.06 2.04 7.07
N SER A 69 -11.78 3.35 7.10
CA SER A 69 -11.46 4.09 5.88
C SER A 69 -10.00 3.92 5.47
N LYS A 70 -9.75 3.61 4.18
CA LYS A 70 -8.39 3.61 3.60
C LYS A 70 -7.78 5.00 3.42
N THR A 71 -8.57 6.06 3.60
CA THR A 71 -8.10 7.44 3.43
C THR A 71 -7.97 8.20 4.75
N SER A 72 -8.35 7.58 5.88
CA SER A 72 -8.23 8.19 7.20
C SER A 72 -6.76 8.44 7.58
N ALA A 73 -6.55 9.38 8.51
CA ALA A 73 -5.23 9.61 9.06
C ALA A 73 -4.69 8.36 9.77
N PHE A 74 -5.54 7.68 10.54
CA PHE A 74 -5.17 6.46 11.25
C PHE A 74 -4.67 5.36 10.31
N HIS A 75 -5.39 5.09 9.21
CA HIS A 75 -4.96 4.09 8.24
C HIS A 75 -3.61 4.46 7.61
N LYS A 76 -3.44 5.72 7.21
CA LYS A 76 -2.19 6.19 6.59
C LYS A 76 -0.98 6.08 7.52
N LYS A 77 -1.16 6.34 8.81
CA LYS A 77 -0.08 6.38 9.81
C LYS A 77 0.28 5.01 10.37
N TYR A 78 -0.72 4.14 10.61
CA TYR A 78 -0.49 2.89 11.36
C TYR A 78 -0.72 1.62 10.54
N ARG A 79 -1.70 1.60 9.63
CA ARG A 79 -2.11 0.37 8.96
C ARG A 79 -1.57 0.20 7.55
N ARG A 80 -1.35 1.29 6.83
CA ARG A 80 -0.96 1.26 5.42
C ARG A 80 0.34 0.49 5.21
N GLU A 81 1.37 0.78 6.00
CA GLU A 81 2.65 0.10 5.89
C GLU A 81 2.54 -1.39 6.24
N ALA A 82 1.86 -1.72 7.34
CA ALA A 82 1.62 -3.11 7.72
C ALA A 82 0.80 -3.88 6.67
N GLU A 83 -0.15 -3.23 5.99
CA GLU A 83 -0.87 -3.83 4.86
C GLU A 83 0.03 -4.05 3.65
N ILE A 84 0.86 -3.07 3.28
CA ILE A 84 1.84 -3.22 2.18
C ILE A 84 2.81 -4.36 2.48
N ILE A 85 3.34 -4.44 3.71
CA ILE A 85 4.25 -5.52 4.12
C ILE A 85 3.54 -6.88 4.03
N ARG A 86 2.28 -6.98 4.46
CA ARG A 86 1.51 -8.23 4.36
C ARG A 86 1.19 -8.61 2.91
N GLU A 87 0.86 -7.64 2.06
CA GLU A 87 0.59 -7.85 0.64
C GLU A 87 1.84 -8.35 -0.10
N HIS A 88 3.01 -7.80 0.25
CA HIS A 88 4.30 -8.13 -0.35
C HIS A 88 5.14 -9.07 0.51
N ALA A 89 4.57 -9.76 1.50
CA ALA A 89 5.32 -10.57 2.44
C ALA A 89 6.13 -11.67 1.73
N ASN A 90 5.53 -12.31 0.71
CA ASN A 90 6.18 -13.33 -0.09
C ASN A 90 7.33 -12.75 -0.93
N ASP A 91 7.16 -11.55 -1.49
CA ASP A 91 8.21 -10.87 -2.25
C ASP A 91 9.39 -10.49 -1.34
N ILE A 92 9.10 -10.02 -0.12
CA ILE A 92 10.12 -9.67 0.89
C ILE A 92 10.90 -10.92 1.32
N VAL A 93 10.22 -12.04 1.56
CA VAL A 93 10.88 -13.31 1.90
C VAL A 93 11.73 -13.83 0.75
N ALA A 94 11.25 -13.73 -0.50
CA ALA A 94 11.99 -14.14 -1.68
C ALA A 94 13.25 -13.29 -1.95
N ILE A 95 13.27 -12.02 -1.53
CA ILE A 95 14.48 -11.18 -1.60
C ILE A 95 15.49 -11.55 -0.50
N GLY A 96 15.00 -11.90 0.70
CA GLY A 96 15.84 -12.25 1.84
C GLY A 96 16.47 -13.65 1.77
N GLN A 97 15.84 -14.55 1.02
CA GLN A 97 16.44 -15.83 0.64
C GLN A 97 17.14 -15.63 -0.69
N ASP A 98 18.46 -15.54 -0.68
CA ASP A 98 19.30 -15.61 -1.89
C ASP A 98 19.22 -17.03 -2.46
N THR A 99 18.04 -17.43 -2.92
CA THR A 99 17.87 -18.53 -3.85
C THR A 99 18.32 -17.95 -5.18
N GLY A 100 19.61 -18.09 -5.49
CA GLY A 100 20.15 -17.65 -6.78
C GLY A 100 19.17 -17.98 -7.90
N ILE A 101 18.96 -17.03 -8.80
CA ILE A 101 17.99 -17.18 -9.89
C ILE A 101 18.35 -18.48 -10.63
N ASP A 102 17.39 -19.40 -10.68
CA ASP A 102 17.56 -20.70 -11.34
C ASP A 102 18.09 -20.50 -12.77
N GLU A 103 19.26 -21.08 -13.07
CA GLU A 103 19.89 -20.96 -14.39
C GLU A 103 18.96 -21.47 -15.50
N ASP A 104 18.10 -22.45 -15.21
CA ASP A 104 17.11 -22.96 -16.17
C ASP A 104 16.05 -21.90 -16.49
N VAL A 105 15.60 -21.13 -15.48
CA VAL A 105 14.67 -20.02 -15.69
C VAL A 105 15.32 -18.90 -16.51
N ILE A 106 16.60 -18.61 -16.27
CA ILE A 106 17.35 -17.64 -17.08
C ILE A 106 17.42 -18.11 -18.53
N ASN A 107 17.78 -19.38 -18.75
CA ASN A 107 17.90 -19.96 -20.09
C ASN A 107 16.57 -19.94 -20.84
N ASP A 108 15.46 -20.27 -20.17
CA ASP A 108 14.12 -20.24 -20.75
C ASP A 108 13.70 -18.82 -21.14
N VAL A 109 13.99 -17.82 -20.30
CA VAL A 109 13.72 -16.41 -20.61
C VAL A 109 14.54 -15.96 -21.82
N VAL A 110 15.82 -16.30 -21.87
CA VAL A 110 16.71 -15.98 -23.01
C VAL A 110 16.19 -16.61 -24.29
N ALA A 111 15.82 -17.90 -24.26
CA ALA A 111 15.26 -18.60 -25.42
C ALA A 111 13.94 -17.97 -25.89
N ALA A 112 13.06 -17.60 -24.94
CA ALA A 112 11.79 -16.96 -25.26
C ALA A 112 11.97 -15.59 -25.93
N VAL A 113 12.95 -14.79 -25.47
CA VAL A 113 13.34 -13.50 -26.05
C VAL A 113 13.96 -13.69 -27.43
N GLN A 114 14.84 -14.68 -27.61
CA GLN A 114 15.43 -14.99 -28.92
C GLN A 114 14.39 -15.41 -29.97
N GLY A 115 13.28 -16.02 -29.53
CA GLY A 115 12.15 -16.36 -30.39
C GLY A 115 11.14 -15.21 -30.63
N LEU A 116 11.45 -13.97 -30.27
CA LEU A 116 10.63 -12.80 -30.62
C LEU A 116 10.95 -12.32 -32.05
N TYR A 117 10.06 -11.50 -32.62
CA TYR A 117 10.36 -10.80 -33.86
C TYR A 117 11.59 -9.90 -33.68
N TRP A 118 12.44 -9.80 -34.72
CA TRP A 118 13.76 -9.17 -34.63
C TRP A 118 13.73 -7.74 -34.05
N TYR A 119 12.69 -6.97 -34.38
CA TYR A 119 12.50 -5.62 -33.86
C TYR A 119 12.18 -5.63 -32.36
N ASP A 120 11.23 -6.47 -31.93
CA ASP A 120 10.84 -6.58 -30.52
C ASP A 120 12.01 -7.08 -29.67
N ARG A 121 12.76 -8.06 -30.19
CA ARG A 121 13.99 -8.56 -29.57
C ARG A 121 15.01 -7.45 -29.38
N GLY A 122 15.33 -6.71 -30.45
CA GLY A 122 16.34 -5.65 -30.41
C GLY A 122 15.98 -4.54 -29.42
N ILE A 123 14.71 -4.16 -29.33
CA ILE A 123 14.25 -3.15 -28.35
C ILE A 123 14.35 -3.67 -26.92
N VAL A 124 14.03 -4.95 -26.67
CA VAL A 124 14.14 -5.56 -25.34
C VAL A 124 15.61 -5.70 -24.91
N GLU A 125 16.49 -6.13 -25.80
CA GLU A 125 17.93 -6.24 -25.54
C GLU A 125 18.54 -4.87 -25.23
N LEU A 126 18.24 -3.85 -26.04
CA LEU A 126 18.73 -2.48 -25.79
C LEU A 126 18.18 -1.93 -24.46
N TYR A 127 16.92 -2.22 -24.14
CA TYR A 127 16.33 -1.82 -22.87
C TYR A 127 16.97 -2.54 -21.68
N ALA A 128 17.29 -3.84 -21.80
CA ALA A 128 17.97 -4.62 -20.77
C ALA A 128 19.39 -4.09 -20.51
N GLU A 129 20.10 -3.68 -21.55
CA GLU A 129 21.44 -3.09 -21.45
C GLU A 129 21.41 -1.69 -20.81
N LYS A 130 20.49 -0.81 -21.26
CA LYS A 130 20.48 0.61 -20.85
C LYS A 130 19.66 0.89 -19.59
N GLY A 131 18.75 0.00 -19.21
CA GLY A 131 17.85 0.14 -18.05
C GLY A 131 16.79 1.25 -18.15
N ASN A 132 16.80 2.07 -19.21
CA ASN A 132 15.90 3.22 -19.34
C ASN A 132 15.39 3.40 -20.79
N MET A 133 14.06 3.39 -20.96
CA MET A 133 13.41 3.54 -22.27
C MET A 133 13.62 4.91 -22.93
N ARG A 134 13.87 5.96 -22.13
CA ARG A 134 14.18 7.30 -22.68
C ARG A 134 15.54 7.31 -23.37
N THR A 135 16.51 6.59 -22.80
CA THR A 135 17.83 6.42 -23.40
C THR A 135 17.73 5.65 -24.71
N VAL A 136 16.98 4.54 -24.72
CA VAL A 136 16.68 3.75 -25.94
C VAL A 136 16.02 4.62 -27.01
N SER A 137 15.07 5.49 -26.64
CA SER A 137 14.39 6.40 -27.57
C SER A 137 15.35 7.42 -28.19
N ALA A 138 16.25 8.00 -27.39
CA ALA A 138 17.25 8.95 -27.85
C ALA A 138 18.26 8.30 -28.81
N GLU A 139 18.72 7.08 -28.52
CA GLU A 139 19.72 6.37 -29.33
C GLU A 139 19.14 5.83 -30.65
N THR A 140 17.92 5.28 -30.61
CA THR A 140 17.28 4.65 -31.77
C THR A 140 16.49 5.62 -32.64
N GLY A 141 16.16 6.81 -32.11
CA GLY A 141 15.23 7.75 -32.74
C GLY A 141 13.77 7.28 -32.75
N ILE A 142 13.47 6.14 -32.13
CA ILE A 142 12.11 5.59 -32.06
C ILE A 142 11.34 6.34 -30.96
N PRO A 143 10.07 6.73 -31.21
CA PRO A 143 9.25 7.38 -30.19
C PRO A 143 9.13 6.54 -28.91
N LEU A 144 9.24 7.20 -27.75
CA LEU A 144 9.14 6.57 -26.44
C LEU A 144 7.88 5.71 -26.28
N ILE A 145 6.75 6.16 -26.83
CA ILE A 145 5.47 5.43 -26.77
C ILE A 145 5.57 4.10 -27.51
N SER A 146 6.25 4.07 -28.67
CA SER A 146 6.45 2.86 -29.46
C SER A 146 7.37 1.87 -28.72
N ILE A 147 8.48 2.35 -28.15
CA ILE A 147 9.37 1.52 -27.31
C ILE A 147 8.61 0.94 -26.13
N HIS A 148 7.84 1.78 -25.42
CA HIS A 148 7.04 1.33 -24.29
C HIS A 148 6.05 0.23 -24.72
N GLY A 149 5.32 0.44 -25.82
CA GLY A 149 4.39 -0.55 -26.38
C GLY A 149 5.10 -1.87 -26.72
N THR A 150 6.24 -1.79 -27.41
CA THR A 150 7.06 -2.95 -27.79
C THR A 150 7.54 -3.74 -26.58
N VAL A 151 8.14 -3.08 -25.57
CA VAL A 151 8.61 -3.77 -24.36
C VAL A 151 7.46 -4.44 -23.62
N GLN A 152 6.30 -3.77 -23.50
CA GLN A 152 5.13 -4.37 -22.83
C GLN A 152 4.60 -5.59 -23.58
N ASN A 153 4.51 -5.52 -24.91
CA ASN A 153 4.06 -6.64 -25.74
C ASN A 153 5.05 -7.81 -25.71
N ALA A 154 6.35 -7.52 -25.79
CA ALA A 154 7.39 -8.53 -25.67
C ALA A 154 7.36 -9.22 -24.31
N ARG A 155 7.20 -8.48 -23.19
CA ARG A 155 7.04 -9.07 -21.85
C ARG A 155 5.82 -9.99 -21.76
N LYS A 156 4.70 -9.61 -22.37
CA LYS A 156 3.50 -10.46 -22.43
C LYS A 156 3.77 -11.75 -23.22
N ALA A 157 4.42 -11.63 -24.38
CA ALA A 157 4.76 -12.77 -25.24
C ALA A 157 5.71 -13.75 -24.55
N VAL A 158 6.77 -13.25 -23.90
CA VAL A 158 7.72 -14.06 -23.12
C VAL A 158 7.00 -14.78 -21.98
N ARG A 159 6.19 -14.08 -21.19
CA ARG A 159 5.40 -14.70 -20.11
C ARG A 159 4.44 -15.77 -20.62
N ALA A 160 3.82 -15.58 -21.79
CA ALA A 160 2.93 -16.58 -22.37
C ALA A 160 3.67 -17.85 -22.78
N LYS A 161 4.87 -17.72 -23.37
CA LYS A 161 5.73 -18.87 -23.71
C LYS A 161 6.18 -19.64 -22.47
N LEU A 162 6.63 -18.94 -21.43
CA LEU A 162 7.07 -19.58 -20.18
C LEU A 162 5.94 -20.35 -19.48
N LYS A 163 4.71 -19.84 -19.52
CA LYS A 163 3.52 -20.55 -18.99
C LYS A 163 3.10 -21.77 -19.81
N SER A 164 3.55 -21.90 -21.05
CA SER A 164 3.23 -23.05 -21.91
C SER A 164 4.22 -24.21 -21.77
N HIS A 165 5.31 -24.00 -21.03
CA HIS A 165 6.36 -25.00 -20.75
C HIS A 165 6.36 -25.48 -19.28
N ALA A 166 5.44 -24.96 -18.46
CA ALA A 166 5.14 -25.41 -17.11
C ALA A 166 3.85 -26.25 -17.11
#